data_AF-A0A7W6PVC5-F1
#
_entry.id   AF-A0A7W6PVC5-F1
#
_cell.length_a   1.000
_cell.length_b   1.000
_cell.length_c   1.000
_cell.angle_alpha   90.00
_cell.angle_beta   90.00
_cell.angle_gamma   90.00
#
_symmetry.space_group_name_H-M   'P 1'
#
loop_
_entity.id
_entity.type
_entity.pdbx_description
1 polymer ?
#
loop_
_entity_poly.entity_id
_entity_poly.type
_entity_poly.pdbx_seq_one_letter_code
_entity_poly.pdbx_strand_id
1 'polypeptide(L)' 'MTPTTLQQARENVAARLHQPYQQRAVLEGSWDRGSLVRDEIAKVEGRK' A
#
# COMPACT_ATOMS: atom_id res chain seq x y z
N MET A 1 14.73 7.75 -7.86
CA MET A 1 14.54 6.36 -7.39
C MET A 1 13.14 5.95 -7.78
N THR A 2 12.98 4.83 -8.50
CA THR A 2 11.67 4.26 -8.80
C THR A 2 11.06 3.74 -7.51
N PRO A 3 9.77 4.02 -7.20
CA PRO A 3 9.12 3.44 -6.04
C PRO A 3 9.17 1.91 -6.17
N THR A 4 9.52 1.23 -5.07
CA THR A 4 9.45 -0.23 -5.02
C THR A 4 8.00 -0.68 -5.13
N THR A 5 7.75 -1.89 -5.64
CA THR A 5 6.41 -2.48 -5.72
C THR A 5 5.62 -2.34 -4.41
N LEU A 6 6.31 -2.51 -3.27
CA LEU A 6 5.75 -2.34 -1.94
C LEU A 6 5.32 -0.90 -1.65
N GLN A 7 6.15 0.09 -2.02
CA GLN A 7 5.86 1.51 -1.81
C GLN A 7 4.64 1.92 -2.63
N GLN A 8 4.58 1.49 -3.89
CA GLN A 8 3.46 1.78 -4.77
C GLN A 8 2.16 1.10 -4.31
N ALA A 9 2.24 -0.14 -3.80
CA ALA A 9 1.09 -0.82 -3.19
C ALA A 9 0.58 -0.08 -1.95
N ARG A 10 1.48 0.43 -1.09
CA ARG A 10 1.10 1.22 0.09
C ARG A 10 0.44 2.53 -0.28
N GLU A 11 0.95 3.22 -1.30
CA GLU A 11 0.34 4.45 -1.80
C GLU A 11 -1.06 4.20 -2.38
N ASN A 12 -1.24 3.15 -3.17
CA ASN A 12 -2.55 2.76 -3.69
C ASN A 12 -3.56 2.43 -2.58
N VAL A 13 -3.13 1.69 -1.55
CA VAL A 13 -3.99 1.38 -0.41
C VAL A 13 -4.29 2.64 0.39
N ALA A 14 -3.29 3.49 0.65
CA ALA A 14 -3.47 4.76 1.36
C ALA A 14 -4.46 5.68 0.63
N ALA A 15 -4.39 5.78 -0.70
CA ALA A 15 -5.30 6.59 -1.50
C ALA A 15 -6.78 6.15 -1.38
N ARG A 16 -7.04 4.89 -1.03
CA ARG A 16 -8.40 4.34 -0.83
C ARG A 16 -8.95 4.58 0.57
N LEU A 17 -8.12 5.06 1.49
CA LEU A 17 -8.51 5.31 2.88
C LEU A 17 -8.94 6.76 3.04
N HIS A 18 -10.10 6.97 3.67
CA HIS A 18 -10.66 8.31 3.88
C HIS A 18 -10.13 9.00 5.13
N GLN A 19 -9.56 8.25 6.07
CA GLN A 19 -9.11 8.79 7.35
C GLN A 19 -7.60 9.00 7.37
N PRO A 20 -7.10 10.19 7.75
CA PRO A 20 -5.69 10.54 7.61
C PRO A 20 -4.75 9.70 8.49
N TYR A 21 -5.20 9.26 9.67
CA TYR A 21 -4.38 8.37 10.50
C TYR A 21 -4.21 6.98 9.85
N GLN A 22 -5.21 6.51 9.11
CA GLN A 22 -5.15 5.23 8.42
C GLN A 22 -4.19 5.26 7.25
N GLN A 23 -4.19 6.37 6.49
CA GLN A 23 -3.23 6.63 5.41
C GLN A 23 -1.80 6.62 5.97
N ARG A 24 -1.54 7.39 7.04
CA ARG A 24 -0.24 7.43 7.70
C ARG A 24 0.21 6.05 8.18
N ALA A 25 -0.67 5.32 8.84
CA ALA A 25 -0.31 4.02 9.39
C ALA A 25 0.02 2.97 8.31
N VAL A 26 -0.59 3.06 7.11
CA VAL A 26 -0.23 2.22 5.95
C VAL A 26 1.11 2.64 5.32
N LEU A 27 1.34 3.95 5.18
CA LEU A 27 2.58 4.49 4.62
C LEU A 27 3.79 4.18 5.52
N GLU A 28 3.61 4.34 6.83
CA GLU A 28 4.63 4.05 7.86
C GLU A 28 4.81 2.54 8.11
N GLY A 29 3.93 1.69 7.58
CA GLY A 29 3.96 0.23 7.79
C GLY A 29 3.53 -0.19 9.20
N SER A 30 3.06 0.74 10.03
CA SER A 30 2.55 0.51 11.39
C SER A 30 1.22 -0.24 11.40
N TRP A 31 0.45 -0.15 10.32
CA TRP A 31 -0.79 -0.89 10.15
C TRP A 31 -0.66 -1.85 8.99
N ASP A 32 -0.13 -3.03 9.31
CA ASP A 32 -0.18 -4.17 8.40
C ASP A 32 -1.62 -4.70 8.40
N ARG A 33 -2.51 -4.03 7.65
CA ARG A 33 -3.61 -4.74 6.98
C ARG A 33 -2.95 -5.65 5.94
N GLY A 34 -2.22 -6.66 6.43
CA GLY A 34 -1.25 -7.43 5.64
C GLY A 34 -1.88 -8.14 4.46
N SER A 35 -3.18 -8.38 4.50
CA SER A 35 -3.96 -8.82 3.34
C SER A 35 -4.08 -7.72 2.27
N LEU A 36 -4.53 -6.51 2.61
CA LEU A 36 -4.78 -5.44 1.63
C LEU A 36 -3.52 -4.95 0.91
N VAL A 37 -2.41 -4.81 1.63
CA VAL A 37 -1.14 -4.40 0.99
C VAL A 37 -0.56 -5.56 0.17
N ARG A 38 -0.63 -6.82 0.63
CA ARG A 38 -0.20 -7.99 -0.17
C ARG A 38 -1.05 -8.20 -1.42
N ASP A 39 -2.38 -8.04 -1.32
CA ASP A 39 -3.29 -8.10 -2.47
C ASP A 39 -2.92 -7.05 -3.52
N GLU A 40 -2.57 -5.84 -3.06
CA GLU A 40 -2.18 -4.77 -3.96
C GLU A 40 -0.78 -4.99 -4.57
N ILE A 41 0.16 -5.56 -3.80
CA ILE A 41 1.46 -6.01 -4.34
C ILE A 41 1.24 -7.05 -5.44
N ALA A 42 0.41 -8.07 -5.21
CA ALA A 42 0.13 -9.12 -6.19
C ALA A 42 -0.47 -8.55 -7.50
N LYS A 43 -1.31 -7.50 -7.41
CA LYS A 43 -1.83 -6.80 -8.60
C LYS A 43 -0.77 -5.99 -9.33
N VAL A 44 0.13 -5.33 -8.60
CA VAL A 44 1.23 -4.55 -9.21
C VAL A 44 2.23 -5.49 -9.87
N GLU A 45 2.55 -6.63 -9.26
CA GLU A 45 3.46 -7.63 -9.83
C GLU A 45 2.84 -8.38 -11.01
N GLY A 46 1.56 -8.76 -10.94
CA GLY A 46 0.87 -9.44 -12.04
C GLY A 46 0.53 -8.55 -13.25
N ARG A 47 0.72 -7.23 -13.15
CA ARG A 47 0.55 -6.26 -14.26
C ARG A 47 1.80 -6.06 -15.10
N LYS A 48 2.92 -6.68 -14.72
CA LYS A 48 4.23 -6.53 -15.35
C LYS A 48 4.48 -7.61 -16.40
#